data_AF-A0A951T8W4-F1
#
_entry.id   AF-A0A951T8W4-F1
#
_cell.length_a   1.000
_cell.length_b   1.000
_cell.length_c   1.000
_cell.angle_alpha   90.00
_cell.angle_beta   90.00
_cell.angle_gamma   90.00
#
_symmetry.space_group_name_H-M   'P 1'
#
loop_
_entity.id
_entity.type
_entity.pdbx_description
1 polymer ?
#
loop_
_entity_poly.entity_id
_entity_poly.type
_entity_poly.pdbx_seq_one_letter_code
_entity_poly.pdbx_strand_id
1 'polypeptide(L)'
;MSGTYLFTSESVSEGHPDKLADQISDGVLDAILTEDPKARVACETLVSTGLVVISGEITTTAHPNYKEIAQDVIRRIGYDDSNVGFDYKSCAILTAINRQSPDIAQGVNEGEGLDLDQGAGDQGLMFGYACN
;
A
#
# COMPACT_ATOMS: atom_id res chain seq x y z
N MET A 1 -15.18 -10.95 -39.26
CA MET A 1 -13.72 -10.75 -39.24
C MET A 1 -13.10 -12.06 -38.79
N SER A 2 -12.33 -12.74 -39.63
CA SER A 2 -11.60 -13.96 -39.24
C SER A 2 -10.11 -13.69 -39.35
N GLY A 3 -9.56 -13.06 -38.32
CA GLY A 3 -8.12 -12.90 -38.13
C GLY A 3 -7.76 -13.50 -36.79
N THR A 4 -6.83 -14.43 -36.77
CA THR A 4 -6.30 -15.01 -35.53
C THR A 4 -5.10 -14.19 -35.09
N TYR A 5 -5.02 -13.83 -33.82
CA TYR A 5 -3.86 -13.20 -33.21
C TYR A 5 -3.55 -13.87 -31.88
N LEU A 6 -2.31 -13.70 -31.41
CA LEU A 6 -1.87 -14.19 -30.10
C LEU A 6 -1.93 -13.04 -29.09
N PHE A 7 -2.50 -13.32 -27.93
CA PHE A 7 -2.56 -12.41 -26.80
C PHE A 7 -2.18 -13.19 -25.54
N THR A 8 -1.34 -12.59 -24.69
CA THR A 8 -0.85 -13.23 -23.46
C THR A 8 -0.99 -12.26 -22.29
N SER A 9 -1.31 -12.80 -21.13
CA SER A 9 -1.35 -12.10 -19.84
C SER A 9 -0.80 -13.05 -18.77
N GLU A 10 -0.29 -12.49 -17.67
CA GLU A 10 0.28 -13.24 -16.55
C GLU A 10 -0.30 -12.77 -15.21
N SER A 11 -0.07 -13.55 -14.18
CA SER A 11 -0.46 -13.25 -12.80
C SER A 11 0.53 -13.91 -11.85
N VAL A 12 0.59 -13.41 -10.62
CA VAL A 12 1.44 -13.91 -9.55
C VAL A 12 0.60 -14.18 -8.32
N SER A 13 1.07 -15.09 -7.45
CA SER A 13 0.38 -15.41 -6.20
C SER A 13 0.55 -14.30 -5.16
N GLU A 14 -0.25 -14.39 -4.09
CA GLU A 14 -0.14 -13.51 -2.91
C GLU A 14 1.24 -13.56 -2.21
N GLY A 15 1.99 -14.65 -2.40
CA GLY A 15 3.34 -14.83 -1.87
C GLY A 15 4.44 -14.20 -2.74
N HIS A 16 4.12 -13.69 -3.93
CA HIS A 16 5.10 -12.93 -4.70
C HIS A 16 5.55 -11.70 -3.90
N PRO A 17 6.87 -11.40 -3.80
CA PRO A 17 7.37 -10.32 -2.94
C PRO A 17 6.71 -8.96 -3.22
N ASP A 18 6.45 -8.64 -4.49
CA ASP A 18 5.72 -7.42 -4.86
C ASP A 18 4.28 -7.44 -4.34
N LYS A 19 3.57 -8.58 -4.42
CA LYS A 19 2.21 -8.71 -3.88
C LYS A 19 2.17 -8.80 -2.36
N LEU A 20 3.24 -9.24 -1.72
CA LEU A 20 3.42 -9.14 -0.29
C LEU A 20 3.59 -7.68 0.13
N ALA A 21 4.39 -6.89 -0.61
CA ALA A 21 4.54 -5.46 -0.38
C ALA A 21 3.20 -4.72 -0.51
N ASP A 22 2.47 -4.95 -1.60
CA ASP A 22 1.12 -4.39 -1.83
C ASP A 22 0.19 -4.69 -0.63
N GLN A 23 0.13 -5.96 -0.21
CA GLN A 23 -0.76 -6.37 0.89
C GLN A 23 -0.34 -5.81 2.26
N ILE A 24 0.95 -5.60 2.52
CA ILE A 24 1.39 -4.96 3.76
C ILE A 24 1.00 -3.47 3.75
N SER A 25 1.21 -2.78 2.63
CA SER A 25 0.79 -1.39 2.46
C SER A 25 -0.72 -1.22 2.65
N ASP A 26 -1.53 -2.08 2.04
CA ASP A 26 -2.98 -2.07 2.22
C ASP A 26 -3.41 -2.49 3.63
N GLY A 27 -2.68 -3.41 4.28
CA GLY A 27 -2.92 -3.77 5.67
C GLY A 27 -2.72 -2.59 6.63
N VAL A 28 -1.74 -1.71 6.35
CA VAL A 28 -1.54 -0.46 7.09
C VAL A 28 -2.68 0.53 6.82
N LEU A 29 -3.09 0.68 5.56
CA LEU A 29 -4.24 1.50 5.17
C LEU A 29 -5.51 1.08 5.91
N ASP A 30 -5.85 -0.21 5.88
CA ASP A 30 -7.05 -0.76 6.51
C ASP A 30 -7.08 -0.54 8.02
N ALA A 31 -5.95 -0.80 8.69
CA ALA A 31 -5.82 -0.60 10.13
C ALA A 31 -6.05 0.87 10.51
N ILE A 32 -5.50 1.80 9.71
CA ILE A 32 -5.68 3.24 9.93
C ILE A 32 -7.13 3.66 9.67
N LEU A 33 -7.72 3.29 8.53
CA LEU A 33 -9.07 3.72 8.15
C LEU A 33 -10.17 3.14 9.05
N THR A 34 -9.89 2.01 9.72
CA THR A 34 -10.78 1.44 10.74
C THR A 34 -10.95 2.37 11.94
N GLU A 35 -9.91 3.11 12.32
CA GLU A 35 -9.92 4.04 13.46
C GLU A 35 -10.19 5.50 13.02
N ASP A 36 -9.62 5.90 11.88
CA ASP A 36 -9.69 7.25 11.34
C ASP A 36 -10.07 7.23 9.85
N PRO A 37 -11.38 7.25 9.53
CA PRO A 37 -11.87 7.21 8.15
C PRO A 37 -11.49 8.42 7.29
N LYS A 38 -10.95 9.49 7.91
CA LYS A 38 -10.51 10.71 7.22
C LYS A 38 -8.98 10.78 7.09
N ALA A 39 -8.27 9.74 7.53
CA ALA A 39 -6.84 9.67 7.41
C ALA A 39 -6.36 9.77 5.95
N ARG A 40 -5.15 10.29 5.78
CA ARG A 40 -4.44 10.31 4.51
C ARG A 40 -3.26 9.38 4.61
N VAL A 41 -3.20 8.38 3.74
CA VAL A 41 -2.21 7.31 3.81
C VAL A 41 -1.56 7.16 2.43
N ALA A 42 -0.27 7.47 2.35
CA ALA A 42 0.60 7.04 1.27
C ALA A 42 1.65 6.11 1.91
N CYS A 43 1.39 4.81 1.86
CA CYS A 43 2.21 3.79 2.51
C CYS A 43 2.92 2.93 1.47
N GLU A 44 4.24 2.98 1.48
CA GLU A 44 5.12 2.23 0.59
C GLU A 44 5.83 1.13 1.36
N THR A 45 5.84 -0.08 0.79
CA THR A 45 6.51 -1.23 1.40
C THR A 45 7.60 -1.77 0.48
N LEU A 46 8.82 -1.92 1.02
CA LEU A 46 9.89 -2.68 0.38
C LEU A 46 10.06 -4.01 1.12
N VAL A 47 10.13 -5.10 0.36
CA VAL A 47 10.41 -6.44 0.89
C VAL A 47 11.69 -6.99 0.27
N SER A 48 12.56 -7.53 1.13
CA SER A 48 13.79 -8.23 0.73
C SER A 48 14.09 -9.35 1.73
N THR A 49 15.15 -10.12 1.53
CA THR A 49 15.50 -11.27 2.38
C THR A 49 15.64 -10.86 3.85
N GLY A 50 14.71 -11.32 4.68
CA GLY A 50 14.68 -11.03 6.11
C GLY A 50 14.41 -9.56 6.46
N LEU A 51 13.92 -8.75 5.52
CA LEU A 51 13.68 -7.32 5.72
C LEU A 51 12.35 -6.86 5.12
N VAL A 52 11.59 -6.10 5.92
CA VAL A 52 10.47 -5.28 5.50
C VAL A 52 10.76 -3.84 5.88
N VAL A 53 10.64 -2.92 4.94
CA VAL A 53 10.70 -1.47 5.20
C VAL A 53 9.34 -0.88 4.86
N ILE A 54 8.71 -0.24 5.84
CA ILE A 54 7.44 0.48 5.70
C ILE A 54 7.77 1.96 5.74
N SER A 55 7.43 2.70 4.68
CA SER A 55 7.78 4.11 4.52
C SER A 55 6.64 4.92 3.89
N GLY A 56 6.79 6.24 3.87
CA GLY A 56 5.85 7.14 3.20
C GLY A 56 5.27 8.20 4.12
N GLU A 57 4.15 8.79 3.69
CA GLU A 57 3.51 9.92 4.35
C GLU A 57 2.11 9.55 4.86
N ILE A 58 1.95 9.59 6.18
CA ILE A 58 0.69 9.24 6.85
C ILE A 58 0.26 10.38 7.76
N THR A 59 -0.96 10.86 7.54
CA THR A 59 -1.63 11.85 8.39
C THR A 59 -2.90 11.22 8.97
N THR A 60 -2.85 10.88 10.25
CA THR A 60 -3.94 10.22 10.96
C THR A 60 -3.92 10.53 12.44
N THR A 61 -5.04 10.31 13.11
CA THR A 61 -5.20 10.26 14.57
C THR A 61 -5.08 8.84 15.14
N ALA A 62 -5.11 7.82 14.29
CA ALA A 62 -4.90 6.42 14.65
C ALA A 62 -3.46 6.16 15.14
N HIS A 63 -3.27 5.09 15.91
CA HIS A 63 -1.95 4.68 16.41
C HIS A 63 -1.60 3.26 15.94
N PRO A 64 -1.40 3.05 14.63
CA PRO A 64 -1.19 1.72 14.07
C PRO A 64 0.12 1.10 14.56
N ASN A 65 0.07 -0.18 14.93
CA ASN A 65 1.27 -0.96 15.17
C ASN A 65 1.76 -1.58 13.86
N TYR A 66 2.55 -0.81 13.11
CA TYR A 66 3.07 -1.22 11.79
C TYR A 66 3.78 -2.58 11.81
N LYS A 67 4.48 -2.89 12.90
CA LYS A 67 5.17 -4.17 13.06
C LYS A 67 4.19 -5.32 13.12
N GLU A 68 3.19 -5.24 14.00
CA GLU A 68 2.18 -6.30 14.15
C GLU A 68 1.37 -6.48 12.87
N ILE A 69 0.97 -5.39 12.23
CA ILE A 69 0.24 -5.41 10.95
C ILE A 69 1.03 -6.19 9.89
N ALA A 70 2.30 -5.83 9.68
CA ALA A 70 3.13 -6.52 8.69
C ALA A 70 3.36 -7.99 9.07
N GLN A 71 3.61 -8.30 10.35
CA GLN A 71 3.77 -9.69 10.80
C GLN A 71 2.51 -10.53 10.57
N ASP A 72 1.32 -9.97 10.81
CA ASP A 72 0.06 -10.67 10.57
C ASP A 72 -0.21 -10.90 9.09
N VAL A 73 0.11 -9.93 8.23
CA VAL A 73 0.02 -10.11 6.77
C VAL A 73 0.97 -11.20 6.29
N ILE A 74 2.25 -11.15 6.68
CA ILE A 74 3.27 -12.14 6.29
C ILE A 74 2.87 -13.55 6.77
N ARG A 75 2.39 -13.66 8.01
CA ARG A 75 1.90 -14.91 8.58
C ARG A 75 0.67 -15.45 7.84
N ARG A 76 -0.29 -14.59 7.48
CA ARG A 76 -1.50 -14.96 6.74
C ARG A 76 -1.17 -15.54 5.36
N ILE A 77 -0.19 -14.96 4.68
CA ILE A 77 0.30 -15.40 3.37
C ILE A 77 1.04 -16.75 3.44
N GLY A 78 1.52 -17.14 4.62
CA GLY A 78 2.14 -18.45 4.87
C GLY A 78 3.66 -18.43 5.02
N TYR A 79 4.28 -17.27 5.21
CA TYR A 79 5.70 -17.16 5.53
C TYR A 79 5.94 -17.31 7.04
N ASP A 80 5.93 -18.55 7.53
CA ASP A 80 5.97 -18.91 8.96
C ASP A 80 7.14 -19.85 9.37
N ASP A 81 8.02 -20.17 8.44
CA ASP A 81 9.23 -20.99 8.63
C ASP A 81 10.41 -20.42 7.83
N SER A 82 11.54 -20.19 8.49
CA SER A 82 12.77 -19.73 7.85
C SER A 82 13.23 -20.63 6.68
N ASN A 83 12.84 -21.91 6.66
CA ASN A 83 13.13 -22.83 5.56
C ASN A 83 12.50 -22.44 4.21
N VAL A 84 11.41 -21.67 4.22
CA VAL A 84 10.79 -21.16 2.98
C VAL A 84 11.46 -19.88 2.46
N GLY A 85 12.52 -19.42 3.13
CA GLY A 85 13.31 -18.25 2.74
C GLY A 85 12.83 -16.92 3.34
N PHE A 86 11.70 -16.93 4.05
CA PHE A 86 11.14 -15.75 4.75
C PHE A 86 10.23 -16.18 5.91
N ASP A 87 10.29 -15.49 7.04
CA ASP A 87 9.55 -15.85 8.26
C ASP A 87 9.13 -14.59 9.04
N TYR A 88 7.84 -14.44 9.31
CA TYR A 88 7.27 -13.31 10.04
C TYR A 88 7.85 -13.14 11.46
N LYS A 89 8.40 -14.21 12.05
CA LYS A 89 8.96 -14.19 13.41
C LYS A 89 10.35 -13.57 13.44
N SER A 90 11.14 -13.77 12.38
CA SER A 90 12.56 -13.40 12.35
C SER A 90 12.89 -12.26 11.40
N CYS A 91 11.98 -11.86 10.51
CA CYS A 91 12.22 -10.72 9.62
C CYS A 91 12.36 -9.42 10.41
N ALA A 92 13.33 -8.59 10.01
CA ALA A 92 13.44 -7.22 10.49
C ALA A 92 12.34 -6.36 9.87
N ILE A 93 11.69 -5.53 10.68
CA ILE A 93 10.68 -4.56 10.23
C ILE A 93 11.15 -3.18 10.61
N LEU A 94 11.41 -2.34 9.60
CA LEU A 94 11.85 -0.96 9.75
C LEU A 94 10.74 -0.02 9.32
N THR A 95 10.53 1.05 10.09
CA THR A 95 9.50 2.05 9.81
C THR A 95 10.13 3.41 9.62
N ALA A 96 9.81 4.07 8.51
CA ALA A 96 10.25 5.42 8.17
C ALA A 96 9.05 6.24 7.66
N ILE A 97 8.13 6.56 8.58
CA ILE A 97 6.88 7.28 8.30
C ILE A 97 7.02 8.76 8.68
N ASN A 98 6.62 9.63 7.77
CA ASN A 98 6.50 11.07 7.99
C ASN A 98 5.02 11.51 7.90
N ARG A 99 4.74 12.76 8.27
CA ARG A 99 3.44 13.38 7.98
C ARG A 99 3.40 13.89 6.54
N GLN A 100 2.19 14.00 5.97
CA GLN A 100 2.00 14.59 4.64
C GLN A 100 2.53 16.03 4.61
N SER A 101 3.15 16.41 3.50
CA SER A 101 3.60 17.80 3.30
C SER A 101 2.41 18.77 3.31
N PRO A 102 2.48 19.88 4.07
CA PRO A 102 1.44 20.90 4.06
C PRO A 102 1.26 21.54 2.67
N ASP A 103 2.32 21.56 1.84
CA ASP A 103 2.28 22.11 0.47
C ASP A 103 1.40 21.26 -0.46
N ILE A 104 1.26 19.97 -0.19
CA ILE A 104 0.35 19.05 -0.89
C ILE A 104 -1.06 19.23 -0.34
N ALA A 105 -1.20 19.33 0.99
CA ALA A 105 -2.50 19.42 1.64
C ALA A 105 -3.36 20.59 1.12
N GLN A 106 -2.78 21.79 0.96
CA GLN A 106 -3.49 22.99 0.48
C GLN A 106 -4.07 22.86 -0.94
N GLY A 107 -3.53 21.98 -1.79
CA GLY A 107 -4.00 21.76 -3.16
C GLY A 107 -5.09 20.70 -3.26
N VAL A 108 -5.35 19.99 -2.15
CA VAL A 108 -6.23 18.82 -2.10
C VAL A 108 -7.38 19.05 -1.12
N ASN A 109 -7.17 19.80 -0.04
CA ASN A 109 -8.16 20.03 0.99
C ASN A 109 -9.38 20.81 0.47
N GLU A 110 -10.57 20.29 0.74
CA GLU A 110 -11.83 21.01 0.52
C GLU A 110 -11.84 22.31 1.36
N GLY A 111 -12.25 23.42 0.76
CA GLY A 111 -12.29 24.73 1.39
C GLY A 111 -10.97 25.50 1.44
N GLU A 112 -9.88 24.93 0.88
CA GLU A 112 -8.57 25.58 0.78
C GLU A 112 -8.17 25.76 -0.69
N GLY A 113 -7.59 26.91 -1.04
CA GLY A 113 -7.12 27.19 -2.40
C GLY A 113 -8.06 28.05 -3.25
N LEU A 114 -7.86 28.03 -4.57
CA LEU A 114 -8.66 28.79 -5.55
C LEU A 114 -9.97 28.07 -5.90
N ASP A 115 -9.94 26.73 -5.88
CA ASP A 115 -11.11 25.87 -5.96
C ASP A 115 -11.43 25.39 -4.54
N LEU A 116 -12.70 25.45 -4.15
CA LEU A 116 -13.12 25.08 -2.80
C LEU A 116 -13.56 23.61 -2.72
N ASP A 117 -13.74 22.93 -3.85
CA ASP A 117 -13.99 21.50 -3.90
C ASP A 117 -12.69 20.70 -3.67
N GLN A 118 -12.80 19.43 -3.29
CA GLN A 118 -11.63 18.56 -3.10
C GLN A 118 -10.88 18.36 -4.43
N GLY A 119 -9.63 18.82 -4.48
CA GLY A 119 -8.72 18.63 -5.61
C GLY A 119 -8.18 17.20 -5.73
N ALA A 120 -7.65 16.87 -6.91
CA ALA A 120 -6.90 15.62 -7.10
C ALA A 120 -5.60 15.62 -6.28
N GLY A 121 -5.25 14.47 -5.70
CA GLY A 121 -4.03 14.31 -4.88
C GLY A 121 -2.72 14.49 -5.64
N ASP A 122 -2.74 14.22 -6.95
CA ASP A 122 -1.64 14.44 -7.90
C ASP A 122 -2.21 14.52 -9.32
N GLN A 123 -1.41 14.96 -10.28
CA GLN A 123 -1.72 14.83 -11.70
C GLN A 123 -1.78 13.35 -12.12
N GLY A 124 -2.67 12.99 -13.06
CA GLY A 124 -2.78 11.61 -13.50
C GLY A 124 -3.62 11.40 -14.75
N LEU A 125 -3.53 10.17 -15.27
CA LEU A 125 -4.29 9.67 -16.40
C LEU A 125 -4.83 8.29 -16.04
N MET A 126 -6.14 8.06 -16.21
CA MET A 126 -6.81 6.82 -15.83
C MET A 126 -7.53 6.22 -17.04
N PHE A 127 -7.48 4.89 -17.17
CA PHE A 127 -8.20 4.12 -18.20
C PHE A 127 -9.12 3.09 -17.55
N GLY A 128 -10.31 2.90 -18.10
CA GLY A 128 -11.24 1.83 -17.72
C GLY A 128 -11.46 0.86 -18.89
N TYR A 129 -11.55 -0.44 -18.62
CA TYR A 129 -11.75 -1.48 -19.63
C TYR A 129 -12.87 -2.45 -19.23
N ALA A 130 -13.70 -2.86 -20.20
CA ALA A 130 -14.71 -3.90 -20.08
C ALA A 130 -14.91 -4.61 -21.44
N CYS A 131 -15.22 -5.91 -21.42
CA CYS A 131 -15.53 -6.72 -22.61
C CYS A 131 -16.70 -7.66 -22.28
N ASN A 132 -17.54 -7.96 -23.28
CA ASN A 132 -18.76 -8.77 -23.14
C ASN A 132 -18.50 -10.28 -23.18
#